data_AF-A0A0C2J059-F1
#
_entry.id   AF-A0A0C2J059-F1
#
_cell.length_a   1.000
_cell.length_b   1.000
_cell.length_c   1.000
_cell.angle_alpha   90.00
_cell.angle_beta   90.00
_cell.angle_gamma   90.00
#
_symmetry.space_group_name_H-M   'P 1'
#
loop_
_entity.id
_entity.type
_entity.pdbx_description
1 polymer ?
#
loop_
_entity_poly.entity_id
_entity_poly.type
_entity_poly.pdbx_seq_one_letter_code
_entity_poly.pdbx_strand_id
1 'polypeptide(L)'
;MKVYYSMQARLVISCLFVLFVVTTRAQKKINVDDSKLNVVVVGDIGVPESESDVKKQVVRTIRLEHRTLPFTLGLNLGANVYPRGSIKNDFYTLQTIFTDYFPPHVFEFDFLTIPGPIDYEGDLQTQINYRDYQPRFYMPEKSYFYG
;
A
#
# COMPACT_ATOMS: atom_id res chain seq x y z
N MET A 1 -22.29 38.12 -28.24
CA MET A 1 -21.73 37.95 -26.87
C MET A 1 -22.35 36.78 -26.11
N LYS A 2 -23.68 36.68 -25.90
CA LYS A 2 -24.33 35.56 -25.16
C LYS A 2 -24.03 34.13 -25.69
N VAL A 3 -23.90 33.96 -27.01
CA VAL A 3 -23.64 32.65 -27.63
C VAL A 3 -22.25 32.10 -27.27
N TYR A 4 -21.25 32.98 -27.15
CA TYR A 4 -19.87 32.60 -26.82
C TYR A 4 -19.77 32.06 -25.38
N TYR A 5 -20.44 32.73 -24.42
CA TYR A 5 -20.54 32.28 -23.04
C TYR A 5 -21.25 30.92 -22.90
N SER A 6 -22.30 30.68 -23.68
CA SER A 6 -23.00 29.38 -23.70
C SER A 6 -22.12 28.25 -24.22
N MET A 7 -21.30 28.50 -25.25
CA MET A 7 -20.40 27.49 -25.81
C MET A 7 -19.25 27.16 -24.86
N GLN A 8 -18.68 28.19 -24.22
CA GLN A 8 -17.61 28.05 -23.24
C GLN A 8 -18.08 27.29 -21.99
N ALA A 9 -19.29 27.58 -21.49
CA ALA A 9 -19.86 26.87 -20.34
C ALA A 9 -20.05 25.37 -20.62
N ARG A 10 -20.54 24.99 -21.81
CA ARG A 10 -20.70 23.57 -22.19
C ARG A 10 -19.37 22.83 -22.25
N LEU A 11 -18.32 23.48 -22.76
CA LEU A 11 -16.98 22.91 -22.87
C LEU A 11 -16.35 22.67 -21.48
N VAL A 12 -16.48 23.65 -20.58
CA VAL A 12 -16.02 23.52 -19.19
C VAL A 12 -16.75 22.40 -18.45
N ILE A 13 -18.08 22.30 -18.60
CA ILE A 13 -18.88 21.22 -17.99
C ILE A 13 -18.45 19.86 -18.53
N SER A 14 -18.26 19.72 -19.84
CA SER A 14 -17.76 18.46 -20.42
C SER A 14 -16.36 18.09 -19.92
N CYS A 15 -15.45 19.05 -19.79
CA CYS A 15 -14.11 18.81 -19.24
C CYS A 15 -14.17 18.36 -17.77
N LEU A 16 -14.99 19.01 -16.94
CA LEU A 16 -15.19 18.61 -15.54
C LEU A 16 -15.78 17.21 -15.43
N PHE A 17 -16.72 16.85 -16.32
CA PHE A 17 -17.33 15.53 -16.35
C PHE A 17 -16.31 14.45 -16.76
N VAL A 18 -15.49 14.72 -17.78
CA VAL A 18 -14.40 13.81 -18.19
C VAL A 18 -13.40 13.64 -17.05
N LEU A 19 -12.99 14.74 -16.40
CA LEU A 19 -12.08 14.69 -15.25
C LEU A 19 -12.65 13.79 -14.15
N PHE A 20 -13.92 13.96 -13.80
CA PHE A 20 -14.61 13.16 -12.79
C PHE A 20 -14.70 11.67 -13.15
N VAL A 21 -15.00 11.34 -14.40
CA VAL A 21 -15.02 9.94 -14.88
C VAL A 21 -13.62 9.33 -14.88
N VAL A 22 -12.59 10.10 -15.19
CA VAL A 22 -11.19 9.64 -15.15
C VAL A 22 -10.74 9.40 -13.72
N THR A 23 -11.02 10.32 -12.78
CA THR A 23 -10.63 10.15 -11.37
C THR A 23 -11.30 8.95 -10.73
N THR A 24 -12.58 8.70 -11.02
CA THR A 24 -13.32 7.54 -10.46
C THR A 24 -12.90 6.20 -11.07
N ARG A 25 -12.39 6.18 -12.30
CA ARG A 25 -11.82 4.97 -12.92
C ARG A 25 -10.38 4.69 -12.51
N ALA A 26 -9.62 5.71 -12.11
CA ALA A 26 -8.24 5.56 -11.66
C ALA A 26 -8.11 4.95 -10.26
N GLN A 27 -9.19 4.92 -9.48
CA GLN A 27 -9.22 4.31 -8.16
C GLN A 27 -9.17 2.79 -8.25
N LYS A 28 -8.23 2.17 -7.51
CA LYS A 28 -8.08 0.72 -7.44
C LYS A 28 -9.27 0.13 -6.68
N LYS A 29 -10.14 -0.56 -7.40
CA LYS A 29 -11.29 -1.25 -6.79
C LYS A 29 -10.85 -2.58 -6.21
N ILE A 30 -11.16 -2.82 -4.94
CA ILE A 30 -11.12 -4.17 -4.36
C ILE A 30 -12.45 -4.83 -4.65
N ASN A 31 -12.42 -6.00 -5.27
CA ASN A 31 -13.58 -6.86 -5.36
C ASN A 31 -13.64 -7.76 -4.12
N VAL A 32 -14.68 -7.61 -3.32
CA VAL A 32 -14.95 -8.47 -2.16
C VAL A 32 -16.23 -9.22 -2.49
N ASP A 33 -16.12 -10.50 -2.83
CA ASP A 33 -17.26 -11.39 -3.08
C ASP A 33 -17.83 -11.94 -1.76
N ASP A 34 -17.77 -11.13 -0.71
CA ASP A 34 -18.22 -11.45 0.65
C ASP A 34 -18.86 -10.18 1.25
N SER A 35 -19.75 -10.40 2.21
CA SER A 35 -20.39 -9.37 3.03
C SER A 35 -19.42 -8.62 3.96
N LYS A 36 -18.16 -9.08 4.06
CA LYS A 36 -17.16 -8.59 5.00
C LYS A 36 -15.79 -8.45 4.36
N LEU A 37 -15.05 -7.46 4.83
CA LEU A 37 -13.64 -7.26 4.53
C LEU A 37 -12.80 -7.92 5.64
N ASN A 38 -11.91 -8.84 5.28
CA ASN A 38 -10.98 -9.47 6.24
C ASN A 38 -9.63 -8.75 6.16
N VAL A 39 -9.27 -8.02 7.21
CA VAL A 39 -8.08 -7.17 7.22
C VAL A 39 -7.04 -7.74 8.17
N VAL A 40 -5.80 -7.84 7.71
CA VAL A 40 -4.64 -8.04 8.60
C VAL A 40 -3.99 -6.70 8.88
N VAL A 41 -3.66 -6.44 10.15
CA VAL A 41 -3.00 -5.21 10.57
C VAL A 41 -1.67 -5.56 11.19
N VAL A 42 -0.59 -4.98 10.66
CA VAL A 42 0.78 -5.13 11.14
C VAL A 42 1.43 -3.77 11.32
N GLY A 43 2.49 -3.73 12.11
CA GLY A 43 3.38 -2.59 12.28
C GLY A 43 4.69 -3.11 12.84
N ASP A 44 5.72 -2.26 12.86
CA ASP A 44 7.02 -2.61 13.46
C ASP A 44 7.65 -3.87 12.84
N ILE A 45 7.44 -4.06 11.53
CA ILE A 45 8.00 -5.20 10.81
C ILE A 45 9.44 -4.98 10.37
N GLY A 46 10.04 -3.81 10.64
CA GLY A 46 11.24 -3.29 9.98
C GLY A 46 12.57 -4.03 10.14
N VAL A 47 12.58 -5.30 10.54
CA VAL A 47 13.76 -6.16 10.59
C VAL A 47 13.52 -7.47 9.83
N PRO A 48 14.54 -8.12 9.24
CA PRO A 48 14.41 -9.47 8.70
C PRO A 48 13.91 -10.49 9.76
N GLU A 49 13.16 -11.54 9.37
CA GLU A 49 12.80 -12.68 10.26
C GLU A 49 14.05 -13.30 10.87
N SER A 50 15.13 -13.43 10.10
CA SER A 50 16.39 -14.01 10.59
C SER A 50 16.89 -13.31 11.85
N GLU A 51 16.48 -12.05 12.07
CA GLU A 51 16.85 -11.21 13.19
C GLU A 51 15.76 -11.08 14.28
N SER A 52 14.54 -11.60 14.06
CA SER A 52 13.43 -11.47 15.01
C SER A 52 12.55 -12.71 15.09
N ASP A 53 12.68 -13.45 16.19
CA ASP A 53 11.82 -14.61 16.49
C ASP A 53 10.36 -14.19 16.73
N VAL A 54 10.13 -12.99 17.27
CA VAL A 54 8.79 -12.41 17.41
C VAL A 54 8.16 -12.25 16.04
N LYS A 55 8.89 -11.70 15.06
CA LYS A 55 8.40 -11.55 13.70
C LYS A 55 8.07 -12.91 13.07
N LYS A 56 8.94 -13.92 13.22
CA LYS A 56 8.67 -15.29 12.75
C LYS A 56 7.35 -15.82 13.29
N GLN A 57 7.11 -15.65 14.59
CA GLN A 57 5.89 -16.11 15.24
C GLN A 57 4.65 -15.36 14.73
N VAL A 58 4.71 -14.03 14.61
CA VAL A 58 3.61 -13.21 14.07
C VAL A 58 3.26 -13.62 12.64
N VAL A 59 4.26 -13.73 11.75
CA VAL A 59 4.06 -14.13 10.35
C VAL A 59 3.48 -15.54 10.27
N ARG A 60 3.97 -16.47 11.09
CA ARG A 60 3.42 -17.84 11.17
C ARG A 60 1.94 -17.82 11.57
N THR A 61 1.57 -17.05 12.58
CA THR A 61 0.17 -16.91 13.00
C THR A 61 -0.68 -16.34 11.88
N ILE A 62 -0.24 -15.24 11.24
CA ILE A 62 -0.95 -14.65 10.10
C ILE A 62 -1.15 -15.67 8.97
N ARG A 63 -0.15 -16.49 8.66
CA ARG A 63 -0.26 -17.56 7.64
C ARG A 63 -1.28 -18.63 8.02
N LEU A 64 -1.36 -19.00 9.31
CA LEU A 64 -2.35 -19.98 9.78
C LEU A 64 -3.76 -19.41 9.71
N GLU A 65 -3.97 -18.19 10.22
CA GLU A 65 -5.26 -17.51 10.16
C GLU A 65 -5.72 -17.29 8.71
N HIS A 66 -4.82 -16.87 7.83
CA HIS A 66 -5.12 -16.65 6.40
C HIS A 66 -5.58 -17.94 5.69
N ARG A 67 -5.06 -19.11 6.09
CA ARG A 67 -5.52 -20.41 5.53
C ARG A 67 -6.93 -20.77 5.96
N THR A 68 -7.34 -20.34 7.15
CA THR A 68 -8.68 -20.61 7.70
C THR A 68 -9.70 -19.60 7.19
N LEU A 69 -9.34 -18.31 7.20
CA LEU A 69 -10.15 -17.22 6.70
C LEU A 69 -9.25 -16.23 5.94
N PRO A 70 -9.22 -16.29 4.60
CA PRO A 70 -8.36 -15.43 3.81
C PRO A 70 -8.59 -13.95 4.06
N PHE A 71 -7.51 -13.26 4.42
CA PHE A 71 -7.41 -11.81 4.38
C PHE A 71 -7.53 -11.30 2.94
N THR A 72 -8.16 -10.14 2.78
CA THR A 72 -8.39 -9.48 1.49
C THR A 72 -7.69 -8.12 1.42
N LEU A 73 -7.11 -7.65 2.53
CA LEU A 73 -6.39 -6.40 2.64
C LEU A 73 -5.41 -6.46 3.82
N GLY A 74 -4.26 -5.80 3.68
CA GLY A 74 -3.30 -5.57 4.74
C GLY A 74 -3.20 -4.09 5.08
N LEU A 75 -2.99 -3.76 6.34
CA LEU A 75 -2.55 -2.44 6.80
C LEU A 75 -1.17 -2.59 7.42
N ASN A 76 -0.22 -1.76 7.01
CA ASN A 76 1.12 -1.71 7.58
C ASN A 76 1.36 -0.32 8.19
N LEU A 77 1.36 -0.27 9.52
CA LEU A 77 1.27 0.95 10.32
C LEU A 77 2.63 1.64 10.56
N GLY A 78 3.62 1.35 9.70
CA GLY A 78 4.93 1.98 9.75
C GLY A 78 5.96 1.22 10.58
N ALA A 79 7.09 1.89 10.80
CA ALA A 79 8.33 1.24 11.23
C ALA A 79 8.73 0.13 10.26
N ASN A 80 8.78 0.54 8.99
CA ASN A 80 8.98 -0.33 7.83
C ASN A 80 10.43 -0.77 7.70
N VAL A 81 11.39 0.04 8.16
CA VAL A 81 12.81 -0.33 8.21
C VAL A 81 13.47 0.21 9.49
N TYR A 82 14.01 -0.69 10.29
CA TYR A 82 14.87 -0.40 11.43
C TYR A 82 16.36 -0.57 11.05
N PRO A 83 17.29 0.09 11.78
CA PRO A 83 17.03 1.00 12.88
C PRO A 83 16.84 2.47 12.47
N ARG A 84 17.06 2.85 11.20
CA ARG A 84 17.09 4.27 10.78
C ARG A 84 16.39 4.52 9.44
N GLY A 85 15.29 3.81 9.19
CA GLY A 85 14.59 3.88 7.92
C GLY A 85 15.39 3.26 6.77
N SER A 86 14.91 3.49 5.54
CA SER A 86 15.50 2.89 4.33
C SER A 86 16.78 3.58 3.90
N ILE A 87 17.75 2.80 3.43
CA ILE A 87 18.89 3.32 2.69
C ILE A 87 18.42 3.63 1.26
N LYS A 88 18.89 4.75 0.68
CA LYS A 88 18.51 5.17 -0.66
C LYS A 88 18.74 4.07 -1.70
N ASN A 89 17.69 3.73 -2.45
CA ASN A 89 17.64 2.69 -3.49
C ASN A 89 17.92 1.26 -3.00
N ASP A 90 17.92 1.01 -1.70
CA ASP A 90 18.06 -0.33 -1.14
C ASP A 90 16.71 -1.06 -1.10
N PHE A 91 16.30 -1.54 -2.27
CA PHE A 91 15.09 -2.37 -2.39
C PHE A 91 15.30 -3.79 -1.89
N TYR A 92 16.56 -4.24 -1.75
CA TYR A 92 16.86 -5.57 -1.24
C TYR A 92 16.47 -5.67 0.24
N THR A 93 16.81 -4.68 1.07
CA THR A 93 16.39 -4.64 2.47
C THR A 93 14.87 -4.63 2.62
N LEU A 94 14.14 -3.89 1.78
CA LEU A 94 12.67 -3.93 1.79
C LEU A 94 12.12 -5.28 1.33
N GLN A 95 12.77 -5.95 0.38
CA GLN A 95 12.41 -7.30 -0.03
C GLN A 95 12.57 -8.30 1.12
N THR A 96 13.73 -8.28 1.78
CA THR A 96 14.02 -9.18 2.90
C THR A 96 13.22 -8.84 4.14
N ILE A 97 12.65 -7.64 4.27
CA ILE A 97 11.78 -7.22 5.37
C ILE A 97 10.29 -7.46 5.08
N PHE A 98 9.83 -7.39 3.83
CA PHE A 98 8.41 -7.46 3.51
C PHE A 98 8.08 -8.62 2.58
N THR A 99 8.63 -8.61 1.37
CA THR A 99 8.23 -9.54 0.30
C THR A 99 8.50 -10.99 0.67
N ASP A 100 9.64 -11.28 1.30
CA ASP A 100 10.00 -12.65 1.65
C ASP A 100 9.08 -13.23 2.75
N TYR A 101 8.47 -12.38 3.59
CA TYR A 101 7.56 -12.82 4.66
C TYR A 101 6.10 -12.82 4.27
N PHE A 102 5.71 -11.87 3.43
CA PHE A 102 4.40 -11.79 2.81
C PHE A 102 4.52 -12.13 1.33
N PRO A 103 4.84 -13.39 0.97
CA PRO A 103 5.10 -13.74 -0.41
C PRO A 103 3.84 -13.59 -1.28
N PRO A 104 3.99 -13.13 -2.55
CA PRO A 104 2.85 -12.82 -3.40
C PRO A 104 1.98 -14.03 -3.72
N HIS A 105 2.52 -15.25 -3.71
CA HIS A 105 1.76 -16.49 -3.96
C HIS A 105 0.93 -16.96 -2.75
N VAL A 106 1.07 -16.32 -1.58
CA VAL A 106 0.25 -16.59 -0.38
C VAL A 106 -0.65 -15.41 -0.07
N PHE A 107 -0.13 -14.19 -0.20
CA PHE A 107 -0.83 -12.95 0.12
C PHE A 107 -0.97 -12.10 -1.14
N GLU A 108 -2.01 -12.36 -1.93
CA GLU A 108 -2.24 -11.72 -3.24
C GLU A 108 -2.86 -10.31 -3.14
N PHE A 109 -3.07 -9.80 -1.93
CA PHE A 109 -3.69 -8.49 -1.66
C PHE A 109 -2.66 -7.40 -1.31
N ASP A 110 -3.11 -6.15 -1.35
CA ASP A 110 -2.29 -4.99 -1.00
C ASP A 110 -2.08 -4.87 0.51
N PHE A 111 -0.90 -4.42 0.91
CA PHE A 111 -0.62 -3.86 2.22
C PHE A 111 -0.57 -2.34 2.09
N LEU A 112 -1.57 -1.67 2.65
CA LEU A 112 -1.62 -0.22 2.74
C LEU A 112 -0.60 0.23 3.77
N THR A 113 0.57 0.64 3.28
CA THR A 113 1.69 1.03 4.11
C THR A 113 1.70 2.54 4.31
N ILE A 114 1.96 2.96 5.54
CA ILE A 114 2.29 4.34 5.91
C ILE A 114 3.68 4.39 6.55
N PRO A 115 4.37 5.55 6.57
CA PRO A 115 5.62 5.69 7.29
C PRO A 115 5.38 5.89 8.79
N GLY A 116 6.19 5.22 9.62
CA GLY A 116 6.28 5.48 11.06
C GLY A 116 7.43 6.45 11.38
N PRO A 117 7.59 6.88 12.64
CA PRO A 117 8.60 7.86 13.04
C PRO A 117 10.02 7.51 12.59
N ILE A 118 10.41 6.24 12.73
CA ILE A 118 11.76 5.75 12.37
C ILE A 118 12.02 5.77 10.86
N ASP A 119 10.97 5.67 10.04
CA ASP A 119 11.11 5.68 8.58
C ASP A 119 11.54 7.06 8.05
N TYR A 120 11.22 8.13 8.79
CA TYR A 120 11.63 9.50 8.46
C TYR A 120 13.12 9.77 8.68
N GLU A 121 13.84 8.90 9.38
CA GLU A 121 15.30 9.01 9.54
C GLU A 121 16.06 8.57 8.27
N GLY A 122 15.39 7.83 7.39
CA GLY A 122 15.94 7.30 6.15
C GLY A 122 15.35 7.94 4.90
N ASP A 123 15.59 7.29 3.76
CA ASP A 123 15.08 7.70 2.46
C ASP A 123 13.67 7.16 2.22
N LEU A 124 12.65 7.94 2.61
CA LEU A 124 11.25 7.59 2.35
C LEU A 124 10.92 7.39 0.87
N GLN A 125 11.65 8.06 -0.03
CA GLN A 125 11.42 7.90 -1.46
C GLN A 125 11.73 6.47 -1.92
N THR A 126 12.68 5.79 -1.29
CA THR A 126 12.95 4.36 -1.53
C THR A 126 11.75 3.50 -1.17
N GLN A 127 11.08 3.77 -0.04
CA GLN A 127 9.86 3.04 0.34
C GLN A 127 8.71 3.30 -0.65
N ILE A 128 8.54 4.55 -1.08
CA ILE A 128 7.54 4.93 -2.08
C ILE A 128 7.83 4.25 -3.42
N ASN A 129 9.08 4.28 -3.89
CA ASN A 129 9.50 3.69 -5.16
C ASN A 129 9.48 2.15 -5.12
N TYR A 130 9.58 1.55 -3.93
CA TYR A 130 9.55 0.09 -3.80
C TYR A 130 8.26 -0.53 -4.34
N ARG A 131 7.15 0.23 -4.36
CA ARG A 131 5.89 -0.21 -4.98
C ARG A 131 6.04 -0.60 -6.45
N ASP A 132 6.99 -0.01 -7.17
CA ASP A 132 7.20 -0.30 -8.59
C ASP A 132 7.83 -1.68 -8.78
N TYR A 133 8.50 -2.20 -7.74
CA TYR A 133 9.07 -3.54 -7.67
C TYR A 133 8.12 -4.54 -7.01
N GLN A 134 7.42 -4.12 -5.96
CA GLN A 134 6.42 -4.90 -5.24
C GLN A 134 5.13 -4.08 -5.09
N PRO A 135 4.19 -4.18 -6.04
CA PRO A 135 2.96 -3.38 -6.02
C PRO A 135 2.07 -3.56 -4.79
N ARG A 136 2.20 -4.70 -4.10
CA ARG A 136 1.48 -4.97 -2.84
C ARG A 136 2.02 -4.19 -1.66
N PHE A 137 3.26 -3.70 -1.69
CA PHE A 137 3.72 -2.71 -0.73
C PHE A 137 3.17 -1.35 -1.17
N TYR A 138 1.90 -1.10 -0.86
CA TYR A 138 1.17 0.03 -1.40
C TYR A 138 1.44 1.28 -0.56
N MET A 139 2.35 2.12 -1.05
CA MET A 139 2.71 3.41 -0.43
C MET A 139 2.91 4.47 -1.52
N PRO A 140 1.82 4.96 -2.16
CA PRO A 140 1.92 5.96 -3.24
C PRO A 140 2.49 7.30 -2.78
N GLU A 141 2.27 7.65 -1.52
CA GLU A 141 2.65 8.89 -0.88
C GLU A 141 2.67 8.67 0.64
N LYS A 142 3.06 9.69 1.41
CA LYS A 142 3.18 9.59 2.88
C LYS A 142 1.82 9.43 3.58
N SER A 143 0.75 9.92 2.95
CA SER A 143 -0.63 9.83 3.42
C SER A 143 -1.54 9.86 2.20
N TYR A 144 -2.44 8.90 2.07
CA TYR A 144 -3.31 8.75 0.90
C TYR A 144 -4.69 8.24 1.31
N PHE A 145 -5.65 8.39 0.40
CA PHE A 145 -6.91 7.68 0.45
C PHE A 145 -6.83 6.42 -0.41
N TYR A 146 -7.51 5.37 0.03
CA TYR A 146 -7.55 4.10 -0.67
C TYR A 146 -9.00 3.66 -0.87
N GLY A 147 -9.39 3.45 -2.13
CA GLY A 147 -10.77 3.19 -2.56
C GLY A 147 -11.07 3.86 -3.89
#